data_AF-A0A6A6KAW3-F1
#
_entry.id   AF-A0A6A6KAW3-F1
#
_cell.length_a   1.000
_cell.length_b   1.000
_cell.length_c   1.000
_cell.angle_alpha   90.00
_cell.angle_beta   90.00
_cell.angle_gamma   90.00
#
_symmetry.space_group_name_H-M   'P 1'
#
loop_
_entity.id
_entity.type
_entity.pdbx_description
1 polymer ?
#
loop_
_entity_poly.entity_id
_entity_poly.type
_entity_poly.pdbx_seq_one_letter_code
_entity_poly.pdbx_strand_id
1 'polypeptide(L)'
;MPERYNVLYTWQARTPKFARGSLVPSQNVSSGAKFYLFLLDFERIFLGDVYVRGWWTPLLFTSGITSAIAFLKHVLNQNTLAQARRNISHHYDMSNEIFAMFLGETMAYSCAIFKTEDEDLNTAQLRKYSLLIEKAQINKEHEVLEIGCGWGGLAIEVVKQTGCNYTGISLSKEQLKFAEMKVKEANLQDRVRFLLCDYRELPETYKYDRILSCEMVEHVGHEYMEEFFGCCESILAEDCIFVLQFSSVAEQDYDEARRTSGFVTEHIFPGGCLPSLTRITSAMGAASKLRKASLQDDEMLEEKFPGEPEVKMNIDLHCRNYAIYTCLDSDVRLPILVFSKILGMGFDEKFIRKWEYYFDYCAAGFKSETLGNYQVVFSRPDSFVA
;
A
#
# COMPACT_ATOMS: atom_id res chain seq x y z
N MET A 1 -33.23 -8.03 28.39
CA MET A 1 -32.15 -8.19 29.38
C MET A 1 -32.48 -9.45 30.17
N PRO A 2 -31.63 -10.49 30.35
CA PRO A 2 -30.18 -10.63 30.14
C PRO A 2 -29.72 -12.02 29.57
N GLU A 3 -30.11 -12.43 28.36
CA GLU A 3 -29.66 -13.74 27.79
C GLU A 3 -28.64 -13.65 26.63
N ARG A 4 -28.27 -12.45 26.17
CA ARG A 4 -27.32 -12.27 25.06
C ARG A 4 -25.84 -12.12 25.46
N TYR A 5 -25.51 -12.22 26.76
CA TYR A 5 -24.15 -12.00 27.26
C TYR A 5 -23.30 -13.28 27.44
N ASN A 6 -23.86 -14.49 27.29
CA ASN A 6 -23.14 -15.74 27.57
C ASN A 6 -22.32 -16.33 26.40
N VAL A 7 -22.45 -15.81 25.18
CA VAL A 7 -21.69 -16.33 24.01
C VAL A 7 -20.29 -15.71 23.91
N LEU A 8 -20.03 -14.57 24.56
CA LEU A 8 -18.72 -13.90 24.53
C LEU A 8 -17.73 -14.43 25.57
N TYR A 9 -18.21 -14.91 26.73
CA TYR A 9 -17.33 -15.37 27.82
C TYR A 9 -16.73 -16.77 27.61
N THR A 10 -17.29 -17.60 26.73
CA THR A 10 -16.71 -18.92 26.42
C THR A 10 -15.55 -18.87 25.42
N TRP A 11 -15.34 -17.73 24.74
CA TRP A 11 -14.25 -17.55 23.77
C TRP A 11 -12.90 -17.20 24.41
N GLN A 12 -12.91 -16.52 25.57
CA GLN A 12 -11.69 -16.23 26.35
C GLN A 12 -11.02 -17.48 26.95
N ALA A 13 -11.73 -18.62 27.01
CA ALA A 13 -11.22 -19.84 27.62
C ALA A 13 -10.59 -20.85 26.64
N ARG A 14 -10.59 -20.58 25.32
CA ARG A 14 -10.13 -21.55 24.30
C ARG A 14 -9.19 -20.99 23.22
N THR A 15 -8.68 -19.77 23.40
CA THR A 15 -7.44 -19.35 22.73
C THR A 15 -6.26 -20.02 23.44
N PRO A 16 -5.34 -20.72 22.73
CA PRO A 16 -4.12 -21.18 23.34
C PRO A 16 -3.36 -19.97 23.91
N LYS A 17 -2.98 -20.06 25.18
CA LYS A 17 -2.08 -19.11 25.85
C LYS A 17 -0.75 -19.04 25.10
N PHE A 18 -0.64 -18.18 24.09
CA PHE A 18 0.66 -17.83 23.48
C PHE A 18 1.01 -16.34 23.63
N ALA A 19 0.16 -15.54 24.28
CA ALA A 19 0.42 -14.12 24.55
C ALA A 19 1.00 -13.84 25.96
N ARG A 20 1.47 -14.85 26.71
CA ARG A 20 2.19 -14.62 27.97
C ARG A 20 3.41 -15.54 28.07
N GLY A 21 4.58 -14.94 27.87
CA GLY A 21 5.86 -15.42 28.36
C GLY A 21 6.32 -16.77 27.82
N SER A 22 7.21 -16.74 26.83
CA SER A 22 8.47 -17.50 26.79
C SER A 22 9.08 -17.37 25.41
N LEU A 23 10.29 -16.81 25.36
CA LEU A 23 11.19 -16.85 24.22
C LEU A 23 11.35 -18.29 23.73
N VAL A 24 11.01 -18.54 22.46
CA VAL A 24 11.60 -19.65 21.69
C VAL A 24 12.06 -19.05 20.36
N PRO A 25 13.35 -19.17 19.98
CA PRO A 25 13.86 -18.59 18.75
C PRO A 25 13.17 -19.20 17.53
N SER A 26 12.76 -18.34 16.60
CA SER A 26 12.18 -18.69 15.31
C SER A 26 13.25 -19.31 14.40
N GLN A 27 13.52 -20.60 14.58
CA GLN A 27 14.11 -21.43 13.53
C GLN A 27 13.39 -22.78 13.58
N ASN A 28 12.82 -23.20 12.44
CA ASN A 28 12.09 -24.46 12.21
C ASN A 28 10.58 -24.47 12.50
N VAL A 29 9.81 -23.62 11.81
CA VAL A 29 8.44 -23.97 11.45
C VAL A 29 8.41 -24.28 9.96
N SER A 30 8.28 -25.57 9.61
CA SER A 30 8.29 -26.03 8.23
C SER A 30 7.08 -25.49 7.46
N SER A 31 7.23 -25.29 6.14
CA SER A 31 6.22 -24.71 5.25
C SER A 31 4.84 -25.40 5.34
N GLY A 32 4.79 -26.67 5.74
CA GLY A 32 3.55 -27.41 5.99
C GLY A 32 2.73 -26.92 7.19
N ALA A 33 3.35 -26.36 8.23
CA ALA A 33 2.65 -25.84 9.41
C ALA A 33 1.98 -24.47 9.15
N LYS A 34 2.58 -23.64 8.28
CA LYS A 34 1.96 -22.40 7.79
C LYS A 34 0.71 -22.70 6.94
N PHE A 35 0.77 -23.74 6.11
CA PHE A 35 -0.36 -24.21 5.29
C PHE A 35 -1.49 -24.84 6.14
N TYR A 36 -1.16 -25.49 7.26
CA TYR A 36 -2.15 -26.11 8.16
C TYR A 36 -2.95 -25.06 8.95
N LEU A 37 -2.32 -23.95 9.36
CA LEU A 37 -3.00 -22.82 10.00
C LEU A 37 -3.91 -22.08 9.01
N PHE A 38 -3.44 -21.89 7.77
CA PHE A 38 -4.25 -21.34 6.67
C PHE A 38 -5.51 -22.16 6.39
N LEU A 39 -5.42 -23.49 6.30
CA LEU A 39 -6.57 -24.38 6.05
C LEU A 39 -7.58 -24.41 7.20
N LEU A 40 -7.10 -24.43 8.45
CA LEU A 40 -7.98 -24.49 9.63
C LEU A 40 -8.76 -23.20 9.84
N ASP A 41 -8.18 -22.04 9.54
CA ASP A 41 -8.88 -20.76 9.64
C ASP A 41 -9.76 -20.49 8.41
N PHE A 42 -9.34 -20.89 7.21
CA PHE A 42 -10.14 -20.80 5.98
C PHE A 42 -11.45 -21.61 6.05
N GLU A 43 -11.39 -22.87 6.50
CA GLU A 43 -12.60 -23.71 6.66
C GLU A 43 -13.57 -23.13 7.70
N ARG A 44 -13.05 -22.48 8.75
CA ARG A 44 -13.85 -21.88 9.82
C ARG A 44 -14.51 -20.56 9.42
N ILE A 45 -13.86 -19.78 8.56
CA ILE A 45 -14.36 -18.49 8.08
C ILE A 45 -15.42 -18.65 6.98
N PHE A 46 -15.26 -19.61 6.06
CA PHE A 46 -16.06 -19.65 4.84
C PHE A 46 -17.16 -20.73 4.77
N LEU A 47 -17.07 -21.83 5.53
CA LEU A 47 -18.01 -22.95 5.40
C LEU A 47 -19.06 -23.04 6.53
N GLY A 48 -18.84 -22.38 7.67
CA GLY A 48 -19.67 -22.59 8.87
C GLY A 48 -19.63 -24.05 9.34
N ASP A 49 -20.25 -24.35 10.49
CA ASP A 49 -20.29 -25.69 11.11
C ASP A 49 -21.10 -26.74 10.31
N VAL A 50 -21.07 -26.73 8.97
CA VAL A 50 -21.95 -27.56 8.11
C VAL A 50 -21.18 -28.59 7.27
N TYR A 51 -19.85 -28.65 7.31
CA TYR A 51 -19.11 -29.68 6.56
C TYR A 51 -18.71 -30.89 7.41
N VAL A 52 -19.56 -31.91 7.44
CA VAL A 52 -19.19 -33.24 7.92
C VAL A 52 -18.27 -33.88 6.88
N ARG A 53 -16.95 -33.87 7.13
CA ARG A 53 -15.95 -34.54 6.29
C ARG A 53 -16.15 -36.07 6.28
N GLY A 54 -16.31 -36.64 5.08
CA GLY A 54 -16.18 -38.09 4.85
C GLY A 54 -14.71 -38.51 4.78
N TRP A 55 -14.38 -39.65 5.41
CA TRP A 55 -13.01 -40.14 5.66
C TRP A 55 -12.21 -40.56 4.40
N TRP A 56 -12.75 -40.39 3.19
CA TRP A 56 -12.16 -40.92 1.94
C TRP A 56 -11.82 -39.86 0.88
N THR A 57 -11.83 -38.58 1.20
CA THR A 57 -11.50 -37.52 0.21
C THR A 57 -9.98 -37.31 0.11
N PRO A 58 -9.31 -37.58 -1.04
CA PRO A 58 -7.86 -37.48 -1.12
C PRO A 58 -7.36 -36.02 -1.13
N LEU A 59 -6.55 -35.65 -0.14
CA LEU A 59 -6.00 -34.29 0.06
C LEU A 59 -5.20 -33.71 -1.13
N LEU A 60 -4.66 -34.57 -1.99
CA LEU A 60 -3.75 -34.18 -3.07
C LEU A 60 -4.47 -33.75 -4.36
N PHE A 61 -5.73 -34.15 -4.55
CA PHE A 61 -6.47 -33.86 -5.78
C PHE A 61 -7.14 -32.47 -5.74
N THR A 62 -7.56 -32.02 -4.56
CA THR A 62 -8.16 -30.70 -4.37
C THR A 62 -7.12 -29.58 -4.28
N SER A 63 -5.95 -29.83 -3.69
CA SER A 63 -4.85 -28.86 -3.61
C SER A 63 -4.21 -28.56 -4.96
N GLY A 64 -4.01 -29.56 -5.81
CA GLY A 64 -3.45 -29.38 -7.17
C GLY A 64 -4.37 -28.59 -8.10
N ILE A 65 -5.69 -28.87 -8.07
CA ILE A 65 -6.68 -28.13 -8.86
C ILE A 65 -6.83 -26.70 -8.34
N THR A 66 -6.87 -26.50 -7.01
CA THR A 66 -6.97 -25.16 -6.41
C THR A 66 -5.72 -24.34 -6.70
N SER A 67 -4.53 -24.93 -6.60
CA SER A 67 -3.25 -24.29 -6.94
C SER A 67 -3.16 -23.97 -8.44
N ALA A 68 -3.64 -24.86 -9.33
CA ALA A 68 -3.71 -24.59 -10.76
C ALA A 68 -4.70 -23.48 -11.11
N ILE A 69 -5.86 -23.42 -10.44
CA ILE A 69 -6.85 -22.34 -10.60
C ILE A 69 -6.29 -21.02 -10.08
N ALA A 70 -5.60 -21.03 -8.93
CA ALA A 70 -4.99 -19.83 -8.36
C ALA A 70 -3.82 -19.33 -9.21
N PHE A 71 -3.01 -20.23 -9.75
CA PHE A 71 -1.96 -19.92 -10.73
C PHE A 71 -2.56 -19.35 -12.04
N LEU A 72 -3.60 -19.96 -12.59
CA LEU A 72 -4.31 -19.43 -13.77
C LEU A 72 -4.91 -18.05 -13.50
N LYS A 73 -5.54 -17.84 -12.34
CA LYS A 73 -6.03 -16.52 -11.91
C LYS A 73 -4.89 -15.52 -11.78
N HIS A 74 -3.77 -15.90 -11.20
CA HIS A 74 -2.59 -15.05 -11.06
C HIS A 74 -2.06 -14.62 -12.44
N VAL A 75 -1.92 -15.55 -13.39
CA VAL A 75 -1.52 -15.26 -14.77
C VAL A 75 -2.54 -14.36 -15.48
N LEU A 76 -3.85 -14.62 -15.31
CA LEU A 76 -4.92 -13.80 -15.90
C LEU A 76 -5.01 -12.39 -15.30
N ASN A 77 -4.51 -12.20 -14.08
CA ASN A 77 -4.50 -10.92 -13.38
C ASN A 77 -3.20 -10.13 -13.60
N GLN A 78 -2.29 -10.55 -14.49
CA GLN A 78 -1.08 -9.80 -14.82
C GLN A 78 -1.41 -8.38 -15.33
N ASN A 79 -0.61 -7.38 -14.93
CA ASN A 79 -0.91 -5.95 -15.13
C ASN A 79 -0.53 -5.42 -16.53
N THR A 80 -0.96 -6.10 -17.58
CA THR A 80 -1.03 -5.51 -18.93
C THR A 80 -1.89 -4.25 -18.92
N LEU A 81 -1.71 -3.32 -19.86
CA LEU A 81 -2.48 -2.06 -19.97
C LEU A 81 -4.01 -2.26 -19.78
N ALA A 82 -4.61 -3.18 -20.53
CA ALA A 82 -6.04 -3.44 -20.48
C ALA A 82 -6.51 -4.15 -19.19
N GLN A 83 -5.61 -4.83 -18.48
CA GLN A 83 -5.93 -5.57 -17.25
C GLN A 83 -5.67 -4.73 -15.99
N ALA A 84 -4.64 -3.91 -15.97
CA ALA A 84 -4.31 -3.02 -14.84
C ALA A 84 -5.51 -2.14 -14.47
N ARG A 85 -6.17 -1.54 -15.48
CA ARG A 85 -7.40 -0.77 -15.28
C ARG A 85 -8.52 -1.57 -14.64
N ARG A 86 -8.70 -2.85 -15.04
CA ARG A 86 -9.73 -3.73 -14.49
C ARG A 86 -9.42 -4.13 -13.04
N ASN A 87 -8.16 -4.44 -12.74
CA ASN A 87 -7.70 -4.78 -11.40
C ASN A 87 -7.93 -3.59 -10.43
N ILE A 88 -7.55 -2.37 -10.84
CA ILE A 88 -7.71 -1.16 -10.02
C ILE A 88 -9.19 -0.79 -9.87
N SER A 89 -9.96 -0.74 -10.96
CA SER A 89 -11.40 -0.41 -10.88
C SER A 89 -12.17 -1.36 -9.96
N HIS A 90 -11.88 -2.67 -9.99
CA HIS A 90 -12.57 -3.65 -9.14
C HIS A 90 -12.36 -3.42 -7.63
N HIS A 91 -11.18 -2.96 -7.21
CA HIS A 91 -10.89 -2.70 -5.79
C HIS A 91 -11.31 -1.29 -5.37
N TYR A 92 -11.01 -0.28 -6.17
CA TYR A 92 -11.14 1.13 -5.77
C TYR A 92 -12.50 1.76 -6.12
N ASP A 93 -13.29 1.16 -7.01
CA ASP A 93 -14.63 1.67 -7.36
C ASP A 93 -15.77 1.06 -6.50
N MET A 94 -15.45 0.42 -5.36
CA MET A 94 -16.49 -0.20 -4.49
C MET A 94 -17.43 0.83 -3.84
N SER A 95 -16.87 1.84 -3.15
CA SER A 95 -17.59 3.03 -2.62
C SER A 95 -16.65 3.94 -1.84
N ASN A 96 -16.61 5.24 -2.19
CA ASN A 96 -15.87 6.25 -1.42
C ASN A 96 -16.36 6.39 0.02
N GLU A 97 -17.65 6.10 0.29
CA GLU A 97 -18.22 6.16 1.64
C GLU A 97 -17.62 5.08 2.55
N ILE A 98 -17.27 3.92 1.99
CA ILE A 98 -16.60 2.85 2.76
C ILE A 98 -15.20 3.26 3.13
N PHE A 99 -14.42 3.72 2.15
CA PHE A 99 -13.05 4.16 2.38
C PHE A 99 -13.00 5.32 3.39
N ALA A 100 -13.93 6.27 3.30
CA ALA A 100 -14.03 7.37 4.27
C ALA A 100 -14.27 6.93 5.71
N MET A 101 -14.81 5.72 5.96
CA MET A 101 -15.01 5.22 7.33
C MET A 101 -13.71 4.86 8.05
N PHE A 102 -12.62 4.62 7.33
CA PHE A 102 -11.35 4.17 7.92
C PHE A 102 -10.10 4.91 7.42
N LEU A 103 -10.19 5.78 6.39
CA LEU A 103 -9.04 6.54 5.88
C LEU A 103 -8.88 7.96 6.45
N GLY A 104 -9.85 8.43 7.22
CA GLY A 104 -9.85 9.79 7.76
C GLY A 104 -10.02 10.87 6.68
N GLU A 105 -9.67 12.12 7.02
CA GLU A 105 -9.95 13.29 6.17
C GLU A 105 -9.13 13.31 4.88
N THR A 106 -7.87 12.89 4.93
CA THR A 106 -6.98 12.87 3.76
C THR A 106 -7.37 11.82 2.71
N MET A 107 -8.20 10.84 3.07
CA MET A 107 -8.52 9.68 2.24
C MET A 107 -7.27 8.92 1.76
N ALA A 108 -6.17 9.00 2.50
CA ALA A 108 -4.91 8.38 2.13
C ALA A 108 -4.92 6.88 2.43
N TYR A 109 -4.99 6.04 1.39
CA TYR A 109 -4.84 4.59 1.53
C TYR A 109 -3.40 4.16 1.26
N SER A 110 -2.50 4.64 2.12
CA SER A 110 -1.05 4.44 2.04
C SER A 110 -0.43 4.64 3.42
N CYS A 111 0.74 4.05 3.70
CA CYS A 111 1.38 4.09 5.02
C CYS A 111 1.60 5.53 5.52
N ALA A 112 1.06 5.84 6.70
CA ALA A 112 1.28 7.10 7.41
C ALA A 112 2.54 7.02 8.29
N ILE A 113 3.14 8.16 8.65
CA ILE A 113 4.35 8.21 9.48
C ILE A 113 3.98 8.70 10.88
N PHE A 114 3.96 7.80 11.86
CA PHE A 114 3.64 8.10 13.25
C PHE A 114 4.90 8.51 14.03
N LYS A 115 4.78 9.55 14.87
CA LYS A 115 5.85 9.90 15.83
C LYS A 115 5.74 9.10 17.12
N THR A 116 4.51 8.74 17.50
CA THR A 116 4.17 7.95 18.69
C THR A 116 3.00 7.03 18.35
N GLU A 117 2.87 5.91 19.06
CA GLU A 117 1.81 4.91 18.81
C GLU A 117 0.39 5.49 18.97
N ASP A 118 0.20 6.43 19.90
CA ASP A 118 -1.11 7.04 20.21
C ASP A 118 -1.49 8.23 19.31
N GLU A 119 -0.71 8.51 18.27
CA GLU A 119 -0.96 9.67 17.42
C GLU A 119 -2.17 9.48 16.50
N ASP A 120 -2.89 10.57 16.23
CA ASP A 120 -4.01 10.54 15.29
C ASP A 120 -3.55 10.31 13.84
N LEU A 121 -4.30 9.49 13.10
CA LEU A 121 -3.98 9.11 11.72
C LEU A 121 -3.89 10.31 10.78
N ASN A 122 -4.76 11.31 10.92
CA ASN A 122 -4.71 12.49 10.06
C ASN A 122 -3.38 13.22 10.24
N THR A 123 -2.95 13.37 11.51
CA THR A 123 -1.65 13.97 11.85
C THR A 123 -0.49 13.17 11.24
N ALA A 124 -0.50 11.85 11.36
CA ALA A 124 0.51 10.98 10.77
C ALA A 124 0.54 11.01 9.23
N GLN A 125 -0.62 11.12 8.58
CA GLN A 125 -0.74 11.24 7.12
C GLN A 125 -0.23 12.59 6.61
N LEU A 126 -0.56 13.68 7.30
CA LEU A 126 -0.06 15.01 6.97
C LEU A 126 1.46 15.09 7.15
N ARG A 127 2.02 14.45 8.19
CA ARG A 127 3.47 14.31 8.33
C ARG A 127 4.11 13.60 7.15
N LYS A 128 3.54 12.46 6.74
CA LYS A 128 4.00 11.73 5.55
C LYS A 128 4.02 12.63 4.32
N TYR A 129 2.96 13.43 4.09
CA TYR A 129 2.92 14.37 2.97
C TYR A 129 4.01 15.43 3.06
N SER A 130 4.22 16.04 4.21
CA SER A 130 5.31 17.03 4.40
C SER A 130 6.68 16.43 4.08
N LEU A 131 6.94 15.19 4.50
CA LEU A 131 8.20 14.50 4.22
C LEU A 131 8.38 14.17 2.74
N LEU A 132 7.33 13.75 2.04
CA LEU A 132 7.37 13.55 0.60
C LEU A 132 7.67 14.85 -0.15
N ILE A 133 7.06 15.96 0.28
CA ILE A 133 7.31 17.30 -0.29
C ILE A 133 8.76 17.75 -0.03
N GLU A 134 9.27 17.55 1.18
CA GLU A 134 10.65 17.88 1.57
C GLU A 134 11.67 17.06 0.77
N LYS A 135 11.51 15.73 0.73
CA LYS A 135 12.38 14.82 -0.05
C LYS A 135 12.37 15.15 -1.53
N ALA A 136 11.23 15.60 -2.07
CA ALA A 136 11.11 16.02 -3.46
C ALA A 136 11.61 17.45 -3.71
N GLN A 137 11.93 18.24 -2.68
CA GLN A 137 12.37 19.64 -2.84
C GLN A 137 11.48 20.45 -3.78
N ILE A 138 10.16 20.39 -3.57
CA ILE A 138 9.19 21.03 -4.47
C ILE A 138 9.16 22.55 -4.23
N ASN A 139 9.25 23.34 -5.30
CA ASN A 139 9.06 24.79 -5.29
C ASN A 139 7.91 25.20 -6.23
N LYS A 140 7.56 26.48 -6.26
CA LYS A 140 6.42 27.02 -7.03
C LYS A 140 6.62 26.96 -8.56
N GLU A 141 7.87 26.86 -9.02
CA GLU A 141 8.23 26.82 -10.43
C GLU A 141 8.12 25.41 -11.02
N HIS A 142 8.07 24.37 -10.19
CA HIS A 142 8.06 22.98 -10.64
C HIS A 142 6.72 22.54 -11.25
N GLU A 143 6.84 21.67 -12.26
CA GLU A 143 5.81 20.77 -12.75
C GLU A 143 5.92 19.43 -12.02
N VAL A 144 4.94 19.13 -11.17
CA VAL A 144 4.90 17.90 -10.35
C VAL A 144 3.93 16.89 -10.96
N LEU A 145 4.36 15.64 -11.09
CA LEU A 145 3.52 14.49 -11.43
C LEU A 145 3.37 13.56 -10.24
N GLU A 146 2.13 13.13 -9.95
CA GLU A 146 1.86 12.02 -9.06
C GLU A 146 1.29 10.82 -9.83
N ILE A 147 2.01 9.70 -9.80
CA ILE A 147 1.57 8.44 -10.41
C ILE A 147 0.80 7.64 -9.36
N GLY A 148 -0.51 7.48 -9.59
CA GLY A 148 -1.41 6.81 -8.64
C GLY A 148 -1.95 7.78 -7.58
N CYS A 149 -2.57 8.89 -8.00
CA CYS A 149 -2.93 10.00 -7.12
C CYS A 149 -4.08 9.75 -6.13
N GLY A 150 -4.70 8.56 -6.19
CA GLY A 150 -5.81 8.18 -5.32
C GLY A 150 -6.90 9.26 -5.27
N TRP A 151 -7.32 9.61 -4.05
CA TRP A 151 -8.34 10.63 -3.78
C TRP A 151 -7.81 12.07 -3.74
N GLY A 152 -6.56 12.32 -4.15
CA GLY A 152 -6.00 13.67 -4.31
C GLY A 152 -5.54 14.37 -3.03
N GLY A 153 -5.44 13.65 -1.91
CA GLY A 153 -4.99 14.22 -0.63
C GLY A 153 -3.57 14.81 -0.71
N LEU A 154 -2.63 14.11 -1.35
CA LEU A 154 -1.26 14.59 -1.55
C LEU A 154 -1.23 15.82 -2.47
N ALA A 155 -1.98 15.79 -3.57
CA ALA A 155 -2.09 16.92 -4.51
C ALA A 155 -2.48 18.23 -3.82
N ILE A 156 -3.48 18.17 -2.94
CA ILE A 156 -3.96 19.34 -2.19
C ILE A 156 -2.85 19.89 -1.29
N GLU A 157 -2.18 19.03 -0.53
CA GLU A 157 -1.15 19.47 0.42
C GLU A 157 0.12 19.97 -0.28
N VAL A 158 0.54 19.32 -1.38
CA VAL A 158 1.67 19.77 -2.19
C VAL A 158 1.42 21.20 -2.72
N VAL A 159 0.27 21.44 -3.35
CA VAL A 159 -0.02 22.76 -3.94
C VAL A 159 -0.27 23.83 -2.88
N LYS A 160 -0.93 23.50 -1.76
CA LYS A 160 -1.09 24.45 -0.64
C LYS A 160 0.25 24.93 -0.08
N GLN A 161 1.21 24.02 0.07
CA GLN A 161 2.49 24.34 0.70
C GLN A 161 3.47 25.02 -0.26
N THR A 162 3.41 24.71 -1.56
CA THR A 162 4.45 25.10 -2.52
C THR A 162 3.97 26.04 -3.62
N GLY A 163 2.69 26.01 -3.97
CA GLY A 163 2.13 26.76 -5.09
C GLY A 163 2.55 26.27 -6.49
N CYS A 164 3.14 25.08 -6.59
CA CYS A 164 3.55 24.46 -7.86
C CYS A 164 2.37 24.10 -8.78
N ASN A 165 2.68 23.70 -10.00
CA ASN A 165 1.71 23.06 -10.88
C ASN A 165 1.73 21.55 -10.66
N TYR A 166 0.57 20.94 -10.57
CA TYR A 166 0.42 19.54 -10.18
C TYR A 166 -0.45 18.76 -11.16
N THR A 167 0.05 17.63 -11.63
CA THR A 167 -0.73 16.64 -12.39
C THR A 167 -0.80 15.34 -11.61
N GLY A 168 -2.01 14.90 -11.23
CA GLY A 168 -2.24 13.57 -10.65
C GLY A 168 -2.84 12.62 -11.69
N ILE A 169 -2.36 11.38 -11.75
CA ILE A 169 -2.95 10.35 -12.63
C ILE A 169 -3.47 9.15 -11.84
N SER A 170 -4.61 8.61 -12.26
CA SER A 170 -5.18 7.37 -11.72
C SER A 170 -5.95 6.62 -12.81
N LEU A 171 -6.20 5.33 -12.58
CA LEU A 171 -7.07 4.50 -13.42
C LEU A 171 -8.51 4.39 -12.89
N SER A 172 -8.80 4.90 -11.69
CA SER A 172 -10.15 4.93 -11.10
C SER A 172 -10.85 6.25 -11.40
N LYS A 173 -12.04 6.17 -12.02
CA LYS A 173 -12.88 7.34 -12.27
C LYS A 173 -13.47 7.93 -11.00
N GLU A 174 -13.85 7.08 -10.04
CA GLU A 174 -14.48 7.51 -8.79
C GLU A 174 -13.48 8.20 -7.86
N GLN A 175 -12.21 7.77 -7.86
CA GLN A 175 -11.12 8.46 -7.19
C GLN A 175 -10.92 9.87 -7.75
N LEU A 176 -10.78 10.00 -9.07
CA LEU A 176 -10.55 11.31 -9.70
C LEU A 176 -11.72 12.27 -9.53
N LYS A 177 -12.96 11.78 -9.64
CA LYS A 177 -14.16 12.58 -9.39
C LYS A 177 -14.17 13.14 -7.96
N PHE A 178 -13.78 12.33 -6.97
CA PHE A 178 -13.67 12.79 -5.59
C PHE A 178 -12.52 13.79 -5.41
N ALA A 179 -11.36 13.51 -6.02
CA ALA A 179 -10.18 14.37 -5.97
C ALA A 179 -10.45 15.76 -6.56
N GLU A 180 -11.10 15.82 -7.74
CA GLU A 180 -11.53 17.07 -8.39
C GLU A 180 -12.49 17.88 -7.51
N MET A 181 -13.45 17.21 -6.87
CA MET A 181 -14.37 17.85 -5.94
C MET A 181 -13.61 18.48 -4.77
N LYS A 182 -12.67 17.74 -4.15
CA LYS A 182 -11.88 18.22 -3.00
C LYS A 182 -10.92 19.35 -3.37
N VAL A 183 -10.29 19.28 -4.53
CA VAL A 183 -9.44 20.36 -5.05
C VAL A 183 -10.24 21.64 -5.30
N LYS A 184 -11.47 21.51 -5.82
CA LYS A 184 -12.37 22.65 -6.03
C LYS A 184 -12.84 23.25 -4.70
N GLU A 185 -13.19 22.42 -3.71
CA GLU A 185 -13.51 22.88 -2.34
C GLU A 185 -12.34 23.66 -1.70
N ALA A 186 -11.10 23.26 -2.01
CA ALA A 186 -9.88 23.94 -1.57
C ALA A 186 -9.48 25.16 -2.43
N ASN A 187 -10.19 25.46 -3.51
CA ASN A 187 -9.88 26.52 -4.49
C ASN A 187 -8.50 26.37 -5.17
N LEU A 188 -8.09 25.13 -5.49
CA LEU A 188 -6.78 24.82 -6.09
C LEU A 188 -6.86 24.35 -7.55
N GLN A 189 -8.03 24.41 -8.17
CA GLN A 189 -8.28 23.87 -9.52
C GLN A 189 -7.46 24.53 -10.64
N ASP A 190 -6.93 25.73 -10.40
CA ASP A 190 -6.10 26.44 -11.39
C ASP A 190 -4.65 25.90 -11.44
N ARG A 191 -4.26 25.10 -10.44
CA ARG A 191 -2.91 24.55 -10.27
C ARG A 191 -2.88 23.03 -10.25
N VAL A 192 -3.99 22.38 -9.92
CA VAL A 192 -4.10 20.92 -9.88
C VAL A 192 -4.95 20.42 -11.05
N ARG A 193 -4.39 19.49 -11.82
CA ARG A 193 -5.09 18.75 -12.87
C ARG A 193 -5.05 17.26 -12.59
N PHE A 194 -6.18 16.58 -12.79
CA PHE A 194 -6.25 15.12 -12.71
C PHE A 194 -6.49 14.51 -14.10
N LEU A 195 -5.83 13.38 -14.38
CA LEU A 195 -5.99 12.66 -15.64
C LEU A 195 -6.33 11.19 -15.38
N LEU A 196 -7.39 10.71 -16.04
CA LEU A 196 -7.69 9.28 -16.11
C LEU A 196 -6.76 8.64 -17.15
N CYS A 197 -5.56 8.26 -16.72
CA CYS A 197 -4.46 7.91 -17.60
C CYS A 197 -3.60 6.80 -16.98
N ASP A 198 -3.14 5.85 -17.81
CA ASP A 198 -2.07 4.94 -17.42
C ASP A 198 -0.72 5.65 -17.59
N TYR A 199 0.21 5.47 -16.65
CA TYR A 199 1.51 6.14 -16.71
C TYR A 199 2.30 5.78 -17.98
N ARG A 200 2.06 4.60 -18.55
CA ARG A 200 2.67 4.12 -19.80
C ARG A 200 2.18 4.87 -21.04
N GLU A 201 1.08 5.61 -20.93
CA GLU A 201 0.49 6.38 -22.01
C GLU A 201 0.81 7.89 -21.91
N LEU A 202 1.60 8.30 -20.91
CA LEU A 202 2.02 9.70 -20.79
C LEU A 202 2.91 10.10 -21.97
N PRO A 203 2.67 11.27 -22.60
CA PRO A 203 3.45 11.70 -23.74
C PRO A 203 4.86 12.14 -23.33
N GLU A 204 5.88 11.56 -23.97
CA GLU A 204 7.30 11.88 -23.72
C GLU A 204 7.67 13.34 -24.03
N THR A 205 6.80 14.07 -24.74
CA THR A 205 6.98 15.49 -25.09
C THR A 205 6.81 16.42 -23.89
N TYR A 206 6.17 15.97 -22.81
CA TYR A 206 6.00 16.75 -21.59
C TYR A 206 6.97 16.24 -20.53
N LYS A 207 7.65 17.15 -19.84
CA LYS A 207 8.63 16.82 -18.81
C LYS A 207 8.18 17.35 -17.46
N TYR A 208 8.43 16.56 -16.43
CA TYR A 208 8.13 16.90 -15.05
C TYR A 208 9.43 17.07 -14.27
N ASP A 209 9.49 18.10 -13.43
CA ASP A 209 10.64 18.37 -12.56
C ASP A 209 10.63 17.39 -11.39
N ARG A 210 9.44 17.01 -10.91
CA ARG A 210 9.27 16.14 -9.74
C ARG A 210 8.26 15.04 -10.03
N ILE A 211 8.60 13.81 -9.66
CA ILE A 211 7.65 12.69 -9.66
C ILE A 211 7.45 12.21 -8.23
N LEU A 212 6.20 12.01 -7.85
CA LEU A 212 5.79 11.33 -6.63
C LEU A 212 5.04 10.05 -7.02
N SER A 213 5.27 8.97 -6.29
CA SER A 213 4.49 7.74 -6.42
C SER A 213 4.39 7.07 -5.08
N CYS A 214 3.18 6.93 -4.54
CA CYS A 214 2.95 6.34 -3.22
C CYS A 214 2.13 5.06 -3.35
N GLU A 215 2.76 3.93 -3.03
CA GLU A 215 2.15 2.60 -2.96
C GLU A 215 1.35 2.21 -4.21
N MET A 216 1.91 2.57 -5.36
CA MET A 216 1.39 2.24 -6.69
C MET A 216 2.18 1.08 -7.32
N VAL A 217 3.48 0.97 -7.04
CA VAL A 217 4.40 0.05 -7.72
C VAL A 217 4.10 -1.42 -7.41
N GLU A 218 3.40 -1.70 -6.31
CA GLU A 218 2.84 -2.98 -5.91
C GLU A 218 1.85 -3.52 -6.96
N HIS A 219 1.29 -2.65 -7.80
CA HIS A 219 0.39 -2.98 -8.89
C HIS A 219 1.07 -3.01 -10.27
N VAL A 220 2.38 -2.82 -10.35
CA VAL A 220 3.13 -2.92 -11.62
C VAL A 220 3.35 -4.38 -11.98
N GLY A 221 3.70 -5.23 -11.01
CA GLY A 221 4.06 -6.62 -11.25
C GLY A 221 5.56 -6.82 -11.49
N HIS A 222 6.05 -8.03 -11.21
CA HIS A 222 7.48 -8.34 -11.27
C HIS A 222 8.09 -8.09 -12.65
N GLU A 223 7.38 -8.42 -13.71
CA GLU A 223 7.84 -8.41 -15.10
C GLU A 223 7.94 -7.01 -15.71
N TYR A 224 7.25 -6.03 -15.13
CA TYR A 224 7.08 -4.69 -15.70
C TYR A 224 7.84 -3.60 -14.94
N MET A 225 8.67 -3.98 -13.96
CA MET A 225 9.37 -3.00 -13.13
C MET A 225 10.35 -2.14 -13.93
N GLU A 226 11.09 -2.73 -14.88
CA GLU A 226 11.97 -2.01 -15.79
C GLU A 226 11.18 -1.06 -16.70
N GLU A 227 10.03 -1.50 -17.22
CA GLU A 227 9.15 -0.64 -18.02
C GLU A 227 8.65 0.55 -17.21
N PHE A 228 8.25 0.33 -15.96
CA PHE A 228 7.84 1.40 -15.04
C PHE A 228 8.93 2.48 -14.89
N PHE A 229 10.17 2.09 -14.59
CA PHE A 229 11.27 3.04 -14.49
C PHE A 229 11.66 3.67 -15.83
N GLY A 230 11.54 2.94 -16.94
CA GLY A 230 11.74 3.48 -18.29
C GLY A 230 10.71 4.55 -18.65
N CYS A 231 9.44 4.34 -18.32
CA CYS A 231 8.39 5.35 -18.47
C CYS A 231 8.70 6.60 -17.63
N CYS A 232 9.07 6.43 -16.36
CA CYS A 232 9.47 7.55 -15.50
C CYS A 232 10.66 8.33 -16.11
N GLU A 233 11.74 7.64 -16.53
CA GLU A 233 12.89 8.27 -17.19
C GLU A 233 12.49 9.09 -18.42
N SER A 234 11.54 8.57 -19.22
CA SER A 234 11.09 9.22 -20.45
C SER A 234 10.32 10.52 -20.24
N ILE A 235 9.84 10.81 -19.03
CA ILE A 235 9.05 12.01 -18.71
C ILE A 235 9.71 12.91 -17.65
N LEU A 236 10.89 12.54 -17.15
CA LEU A 236 11.65 13.36 -16.21
C LEU A 236 12.46 14.46 -16.92
N ALA A 237 12.47 15.66 -16.34
CA ALA A 237 13.34 16.76 -16.72
C ALA A 237 14.82 16.46 -16.38
N GLU A 238 15.74 17.36 -16.74
CA GLU A 238 17.17 17.20 -16.43
C GLU A 238 17.45 17.35 -14.92
N ASP A 239 16.91 18.39 -14.29
CA ASP A 239 17.03 18.63 -12.85
C ASP A 239 15.87 17.98 -12.08
N CYS A 240 15.82 16.65 -12.13
CA CYS A 240 14.66 15.90 -11.65
C CYS A 240 14.89 15.18 -10.32
N ILE A 241 13.81 15.08 -9.54
CA ILE A 241 13.75 14.24 -8.34
C ILE A 241 12.50 13.37 -8.44
N PHE A 242 12.69 12.07 -8.25
CA PHE A 242 11.62 11.08 -8.15
C PHE A 242 11.61 10.48 -6.74
N VAL A 243 10.51 10.69 -6.01
CA VAL A 243 10.29 10.09 -4.69
C VAL A 243 9.28 8.95 -4.82
N LEU A 244 9.72 7.75 -4.47
CA LEU A 244 8.91 6.53 -4.51
C LEU A 244 8.69 6.00 -3.09
N GLN A 245 7.43 5.99 -2.65
CA GLN A 245 7.00 5.24 -1.47
C GLN A 245 6.40 3.89 -1.89
N PHE A 246 6.79 2.80 -1.25
CA PHE A 246 6.25 1.47 -1.53
C PHE A 246 6.31 0.52 -0.33
N SER A 247 5.29 -0.32 -0.21
CA SER A 247 5.27 -1.52 0.61
C SER A 247 6.14 -2.60 -0.03
N SER A 248 6.86 -3.34 0.80
CA SER A 248 7.88 -4.29 0.38
C SER A 248 7.78 -5.58 1.16
N VAL A 249 8.30 -6.65 0.57
CA VAL A 249 8.55 -7.91 1.26
C VAL A 249 10.05 -8.04 1.53
N ALA A 250 10.40 -8.71 2.63
CA ALA A 250 11.79 -8.98 2.96
C ALA A 250 12.52 -9.73 1.83
N GLU A 251 13.81 -9.43 1.65
CA GLU A 251 14.60 -9.91 0.50
C GLU A 251 14.59 -11.44 0.36
N GLN A 252 14.73 -12.15 1.49
CA GLN A 252 14.74 -13.61 1.49
C GLN A 252 13.40 -14.25 1.08
N ASP A 253 12.29 -13.52 1.24
CA ASP A 253 10.94 -14.01 1.00
C ASP A 253 10.41 -13.58 -0.37
N TYR A 254 11.06 -12.62 -1.05
CA TYR A 254 10.60 -12.04 -2.30
C TYR A 254 10.32 -13.07 -3.41
N ASP A 255 11.25 -14.00 -3.57
CA ASP A 255 11.22 -14.96 -4.68
C ASP A 255 10.13 -16.03 -4.48
N GLU A 256 9.75 -16.31 -3.24
CA GLU A 256 8.60 -17.14 -2.88
C GLU A 256 7.29 -16.33 -3.00
N ALA A 257 7.27 -15.12 -2.42
CA ALA A 257 6.10 -14.23 -2.40
C ALA A 257 5.59 -13.91 -3.81
N ARG A 258 6.48 -13.65 -4.77
CA ARG A 258 6.08 -13.34 -6.16
C ARG A 258 5.55 -14.55 -6.95
N ARG A 259 5.86 -15.77 -6.53
CA ARG A 259 5.49 -17.02 -7.23
C ARG A 259 4.27 -17.71 -6.62
N THR A 260 3.83 -17.24 -5.45
CA THR A 260 2.74 -17.84 -4.70
C THR A 260 1.53 -16.91 -4.68
N SER A 261 0.34 -17.49 -4.80
CA SER A 261 -0.90 -16.78 -4.53
C SER A 261 -1.23 -16.91 -3.04
N GLY A 262 -1.79 -15.85 -2.46
CA GLY A 262 -2.15 -15.79 -1.05
C GLY A 262 -3.42 -14.98 -0.86
N PHE A 263 -3.88 -14.90 0.39
CA PHE A 263 -5.15 -14.22 0.72
C PHE A 263 -5.24 -12.81 0.10
N VAL A 264 -4.18 -12.00 0.21
CA VAL A 264 -4.15 -10.64 -0.31
C VAL A 264 -4.28 -10.63 -1.83
N THR A 265 -3.49 -11.42 -2.56
CA THR A 265 -3.50 -11.44 -4.03
C THR A 265 -4.72 -12.13 -4.62
N GLU A 266 -5.44 -12.95 -3.84
CA GLU A 266 -6.66 -13.62 -4.30
C GLU A 266 -7.95 -12.86 -3.97
N HIS A 267 -7.99 -12.12 -2.86
CA HIS A 267 -9.23 -11.56 -2.32
C HIS A 267 -9.26 -10.04 -2.17
N ILE A 268 -8.08 -9.39 -2.13
CA ILE A 268 -7.95 -7.95 -1.89
C ILE A 268 -7.37 -7.25 -3.12
N PHE A 269 -6.15 -7.61 -3.52
CA PHE A 269 -5.42 -7.03 -4.65
C PHE A 269 -5.05 -8.09 -5.71
N PRO A 270 -6.00 -8.52 -6.55
CA PRO A 270 -5.71 -9.34 -7.72
C PRO A 270 -4.61 -8.72 -8.59
N GLY A 271 -3.55 -9.50 -8.86
CA GLY A 271 -2.41 -9.06 -9.66
C GLY A 271 -1.37 -8.23 -8.90
N GLY A 272 -1.56 -7.98 -7.60
CA GLY A 272 -0.57 -7.32 -6.76
C GLY A 272 0.71 -8.16 -6.60
N CYS A 273 1.85 -7.49 -6.58
CA CYS A 273 3.17 -8.08 -6.36
C CYS A 273 4.01 -7.12 -5.52
N LEU A 274 4.18 -7.43 -4.23
CA LEU A 274 5.08 -6.67 -3.36
C LEU A 274 6.53 -6.83 -3.84
N PRO A 275 7.24 -5.73 -4.17
CA PRO A 275 8.65 -5.81 -4.54
C PRO A 275 9.55 -5.97 -3.30
N SER A 276 10.80 -6.39 -3.52
CA SER A 276 11.87 -6.16 -2.57
C SER A 276 12.64 -4.87 -2.91
N LEU A 277 13.42 -4.34 -1.96
CA LEU A 277 14.23 -3.16 -2.21
C LEU A 277 15.27 -3.40 -3.32
N THR A 278 15.86 -4.60 -3.35
CA THR A 278 16.80 -5.03 -4.39
C THR A 278 16.12 -5.09 -5.75
N ARG A 279 14.87 -5.58 -5.83
CA ARG A 279 14.12 -5.59 -7.09
C ARG A 279 13.92 -4.18 -7.64
N ILE A 280 13.51 -3.24 -6.78
CA ILE A 280 13.27 -1.83 -7.14
C ILE A 280 14.56 -1.18 -7.64
N THR A 281 15.63 -1.27 -6.85
CA THR A 281 16.90 -0.62 -7.17
C THR A 281 17.56 -1.22 -8.41
N SER A 282 17.44 -2.53 -8.63
CA SER A 282 17.93 -3.20 -9.84
C SER A 282 17.15 -2.80 -11.10
N ALA A 283 15.82 -2.71 -11.01
CA ALA A 283 14.98 -2.26 -12.13
C ALA A 283 15.34 -0.82 -12.54
N MET A 284 15.42 0.05 -11.54
CA MET A 284 15.77 1.46 -11.71
C MET A 284 17.13 1.60 -12.40
N GLY A 285 18.16 0.90 -11.92
CA GLY A 285 19.51 0.96 -12.52
C GLY A 285 19.59 0.34 -13.92
N ALA A 286 18.71 -0.59 -14.27
CA ALA A 286 18.68 -1.22 -15.59
C ALA A 286 17.95 -0.38 -16.65
N ALA A 287 16.95 0.40 -16.24
CA ALA A 287 16.01 1.07 -17.17
C ALA A 287 16.07 2.60 -17.17
N SER A 288 16.87 3.21 -16.29
CA SER A 288 16.94 4.67 -16.15
C SER A 288 18.38 5.15 -15.91
N LYS A 289 18.58 6.47 -16.02
CA LYS A 289 19.85 7.13 -15.63
C LYS A 289 19.81 7.62 -14.19
N LEU A 290 18.70 7.39 -13.50
CA LEU A 290 18.52 7.75 -12.12
C LEU A 290 19.55 7.03 -11.25
N ARG A 291 19.87 7.69 -10.15
CA ARG A 291 20.66 7.13 -9.06
C ARG A 291 19.88 7.33 -7.79
N LYS A 292 20.05 6.39 -6.87
CA LYS A 292 19.63 6.62 -5.50
C LYS A 292 20.39 7.84 -4.96
N ALA A 293 19.68 8.78 -4.36
CA ALA A 293 20.32 9.88 -3.63
C ALA A 293 21.27 9.31 -2.56
N SER A 294 22.48 9.85 -2.51
CA SER A 294 23.59 9.39 -1.69
C SER A 294 23.53 9.97 -0.28
N LEU A 295 24.31 9.40 0.66
CA LEU A 295 24.42 9.93 2.03
C LEU A 295 25.02 11.35 2.08
N GLN A 296 25.76 11.79 1.06
CA GLN A 296 26.24 13.18 0.97
C GLN A 296 25.11 14.16 0.67
N ASP A 297 24.06 13.70 -0.02
CA ASP A 297 22.85 14.49 -0.23
C ASP A 297 22.07 14.65 1.09
N ASP A 298 22.17 13.68 2.02
CA ASP A 298 21.56 13.78 3.37
C ASP A 298 22.22 14.89 4.22
N GLU A 299 23.56 15.06 4.15
CA GLU A 299 24.28 16.16 4.86
C GLU A 299 23.94 17.55 4.28
N MET A 300 23.78 17.66 2.96
CA MET A 300 23.39 18.92 2.31
C MET A 300 21.93 19.28 2.59
N LEU A 301 21.05 18.26 2.68
CA LEU A 301 19.67 18.42 3.17
C LEU A 301 19.66 18.84 4.65
N GLU A 302 20.59 18.35 5.47
CA GLU A 302 20.74 18.75 6.88
C GLU A 302 21.15 20.23 7.02
N GLU A 303 22.07 20.72 6.18
CA GLU A 303 22.50 22.12 6.18
C GLU A 303 21.40 23.08 5.66
N LYS A 304 20.68 22.69 4.59
CA LYS A 304 19.58 23.50 4.03
C LYS A 304 18.32 23.47 4.92
N PHE A 305 18.09 22.43 5.71
CA PHE A 305 16.87 22.25 6.53
C PHE A 305 17.14 21.65 7.93
N PRO A 306 17.48 22.46 8.95
CA PRO A 306 17.78 21.96 10.28
C PRO A 306 16.54 21.38 11.00
N GLY A 307 16.56 20.09 11.40
CA GLY A 307 15.45 19.37 12.05
C GLY A 307 15.67 17.85 12.20
N GLU A 308 14.83 17.16 12.99
CA GLU A 308 15.03 15.81 13.58
C GLU A 308 15.70 14.74 12.66
N PRO A 309 16.76 14.05 13.13
CA PRO A 309 17.63 13.18 12.29
C PRO A 309 17.03 11.82 11.91
N GLU A 310 16.02 11.31 12.63
CA GLU A 310 15.51 9.94 12.45
C GLU A 310 14.57 9.77 11.24
N VAL A 311 14.13 10.86 10.60
CA VAL A 311 13.10 10.84 9.52
C VAL A 311 13.69 11.19 8.13
N LYS A 312 15.00 11.47 8.08
CA LYS A 312 15.63 12.16 6.95
C LYS A 312 16.40 11.27 5.98
N MET A 313 16.56 9.99 6.26
CA MET A 313 17.36 9.11 5.39
C MET A 313 16.74 8.93 4.00
N ASN A 314 17.55 9.02 2.95
CA ASN A 314 17.17 8.82 1.54
C ASN A 314 16.60 7.43 1.21
N ILE A 315 16.80 6.45 2.10
CA ILE A 315 16.01 5.22 2.21
C ILE A 315 15.67 5.07 3.67
N ASP A 316 14.41 5.29 4.01
CA ASP A 316 13.96 5.06 5.38
C ASP A 316 12.99 3.88 5.42
N LEU A 317 13.40 2.84 6.14
CA LEU A 317 12.59 1.68 6.46
C LEU A 317 11.82 1.98 7.75
N HIS A 318 10.61 2.53 7.64
CA HIS A 318 9.85 2.86 8.85
C HIS A 318 8.97 1.67 9.31
N CYS A 319 9.49 0.44 9.32
CA CYS A 319 8.75 -0.78 9.69
C CYS A 319 7.94 -0.65 10.99
N ARG A 320 8.41 0.16 11.95
CA ARG A 320 7.79 0.30 13.28
C ARG A 320 6.85 1.49 13.41
N ASN A 321 7.01 2.51 12.56
CA ASN A 321 6.22 3.75 12.60
C ASN A 321 5.23 3.84 11.44
N TYR A 322 5.24 2.87 10.52
CA TYR A 322 4.29 2.78 9.43
C TYR A 322 3.05 2.03 9.87
N ALA A 323 1.99 2.80 10.00
CA ALA A 323 0.67 2.27 10.01
C ALA A 323 -0.11 2.88 8.85
N ILE A 324 -0.58 2.03 7.96
CA ILE A 324 -1.95 2.25 7.45
C ILE A 324 -2.94 1.79 8.53
N TYR A 325 -2.47 1.02 9.53
CA TYR A 325 -3.32 0.07 10.23
C TYR A 325 -3.29 0.16 11.77
N THR A 326 -2.58 1.09 12.42
CA THR A 326 -2.67 1.27 13.89
C THR A 326 -3.88 2.08 14.36
N CYS A 327 -4.76 2.55 13.46
CA CYS A 327 -6.14 2.81 13.88
C CYS A 327 -6.92 1.52 14.19
N LEU A 328 -6.33 0.36 13.86
CA LEU A 328 -6.74 -0.95 14.34
C LEU A 328 -5.57 -1.49 15.17
N ASP A 329 -5.32 -0.85 16.31
CA ASP A 329 -4.75 -1.60 17.42
C ASP A 329 -5.57 -2.90 17.55
N SER A 330 -4.89 -4.01 17.79
CA SER A 330 -5.44 -5.36 17.92
C SER A 330 -6.62 -5.50 18.91
N ASP A 331 -6.94 -4.45 19.66
CA ASP A 331 -8.09 -4.34 20.56
C ASP A 331 -9.29 -3.53 20.01
N VAL A 332 -9.20 -2.91 18.83
CA VAL A 332 -10.30 -2.16 18.20
C VAL A 332 -10.78 -2.87 16.94
N ARG A 333 -11.68 -3.84 17.13
CA ARG A 333 -12.63 -4.24 16.07
C ARG A 333 -13.27 -2.99 15.47
N LEU A 334 -13.59 -3.02 14.17
CA LEU A 334 -14.38 -1.96 13.53
C LEU A 334 -15.51 -1.55 14.49
N PRO A 335 -15.56 -0.28 14.95
CA PRO A 335 -16.51 0.12 15.97
C PRO A 335 -17.92 -0.31 15.54
N ILE A 336 -18.76 -0.74 16.49
CA ILE A 336 -20.12 -1.23 16.18
C ILE A 336 -20.90 -0.25 15.28
N LEU A 337 -20.63 1.05 15.41
CA LEU A 337 -21.17 2.11 14.57
C LEU A 337 -20.70 2.03 13.11
N VAL A 338 -19.43 1.72 12.86
CA VAL A 338 -18.88 1.50 11.52
C VAL A 338 -19.45 0.22 10.92
N PHE A 339 -19.51 -0.86 11.71
CA PHE A 339 -20.11 -2.14 11.30
C PHE A 339 -21.57 -1.97 10.85
N SER A 340 -22.38 -1.28 11.67
CA SER A 340 -23.79 -1.01 11.35
C SER A 340 -23.96 -0.14 10.11
N LYS A 341 -23.05 0.80 9.85
CA LYS A 341 -23.07 1.62 8.64
C LYS A 341 -22.72 0.80 7.39
N ILE A 342 -21.69 -0.04 7.46
CA ILE A 342 -21.29 -0.93 6.36
C ILE A 342 -22.45 -1.87 5.98
N LEU A 343 -23.12 -2.48 6.98
CA LEU A 343 -24.32 -3.29 6.73
C LEU A 343 -25.47 -2.46 6.12
N GLY A 344 -25.68 -1.23 6.62
CA GLY A 344 -26.70 -0.32 6.11
C GLY A 344 -26.48 0.11 4.65
N MET A 345 -25.23 0.06 4.16
CA MET A 345 -24.87 0.31 2.76
C MET A 345 -25.09 -0.92 1.85
N GLY A 346 -25.54 -2.06 2.40
CA GLY A 346 -25.85 -3.28 1.64
C GLY A 346 -24.71 -4.30 1.57
N PHE A 347 -23.61 -4.10 2.29
CA PHE A 347 -22.54 -5.10 2.42
C PHE A 347 -22.91 -6.16 3.45
N ASP A 348 -22.39 -7.37 3.28
CA ASP A 348 -22.67 -8.50 4.16
C ASP A 348 -21.59 -8.71 5.24
N GLU A 349 -21.85 -9.58 6.20
CA GLU A 349 -20.87 -9.92 7.23
C GLU A 349 -19.59 -10.54 6.66
N LYS A 350 -19.67 -11.21 5.50
CA LYS A 350 -18.50 -11.81 4.85
C LYS A 350 -17.55 -10.74 4.34
N PHE A 351 -18.08 -9.67 3.76
CA PHE A 351 -17.30 -8.50 3.38
C PHE A 351 -16.55 -7.94 4.59
N ILE A 352 -17.25 -7.72 5.71
CA ILE A 352 -16.64 -7.13 6.90
C ILE A 352 -15.52 -8.03 7.46
N ARG A 353 -15.78 -9.33 7.62
CA ARG A 353 -14.77 -10.28 8.10
C ARG A 353 -13.56 -10.36 7.18
N LYS A 354 -13.76 -10.28 5.87
CA LYS A 354 -12.67 -10.25 4.89
C LYS A 354 -11.77 -9.02 5.10
N TRP A 355 -12.36 -7.86 5.36
CA TRP A 355 -11.62 -6.61 5.60
C TRP A 355 -10.94 -6.58 6.97
N GLU A 356 -11.60 -7.05 8.03
CA GLU A 356 -10.96 -7.21 9.36
C GLU A 356 -9.74 -8.12 9.25
N TYR A 357 -9.90 -9.30 8.63
CA TYR A 357 -8.78 -10.22 8.44
C TYR A 357 -7.66 -9.61 7.60
N TYR A 358 -7.99 -8.87 6.54
CA TYR A 358 -7.01 -8.18 5.72
C TYR A 358 -6.16 -7.20 6.54
N PHE A 359 -6.81 -6.36 7.35
CA PHE A 359 -6.11 -5.38 8.17
C PHE A 359 -5.22 -6.04 9.23
N ASP A 360 -5.74 -7.04 9.95
CA ASP A 360 -4.98 -7.80 10.95
C ASP A 360 -3.77 -8.52 10.32
N TYR A 361 -3.98 -9.11 9.14
CA TYR A 361 -2.93 -9.81 8.39
C TYR A 361 -1.79 -8.86 8.01
N CYS A 362 -2.11 -7.68 7.45
CA CYS A 362 -1.10 -6.69 7.09
C CYS A 362 -0.39 -6.14 8.34
N ALA A 363 -1.13 -5.78 9.39
CA ALA A 363 -0.55 -5.28 10.64
C ALA A 363 0.42 -6.29 11.26
N ALA A 364 0.07 -7.58 11.27
CA ALA A 364 0.97 -8.64 11.71
C ALA A 364 2.24 -8.71 10.85
N GLY A 365 2.11 -8.60 9.53
CA GLY A 365 3.24 -8.64 8.60
C GLY A 365 4.27 -7.52 8.82
N PHE A 366 3.81 -6.29 9.08
CA PHE A 366 4.67 -5.16 9.44
C PHE A 366 5.27 -5.33 10.85
N LYS A 367 4.46 -5.75 11.83
CA LYS A 367 4.91 -5.96 13.21
C LYS A 367 5.97 -7.05 13.34
N SER A 368 5.91 -8.07 12.48
CA SER A 368 6.93 -9.13 12.41
C SER A 368 8.09 -8.81 11.47
N GLU A 369 8.14 -7.60 10.90
CA GLU A 369 9.18 -7.14 9.98
C GLU A 369 9.32 -8.02 8.72
N THR A 370 8.27 -8.78 8.37
CA THR A 370 8.19 -9.56 7.12
C THR A 370 7.74 -8.69 5.95
N LEU A 371 7.02 -7.61 6.26
CA LEU A 371 6.71 -6.52 5.38
C LEU A 371 7.46 -5.27 5.86
N GLY A 372 7.93 -4.48 4.91
CA GLY A 372 8.50 -3.16 5.16
C GLY A 372 7.82 -2.11 4.30
N ASN A 373 8.06 -0.85 4.57
CA ASN A 373 7.67 0.23 3.68
C ASN A 373 8.85 1.19 3.58
N TYR A 374 9.13 1.64 2.36
CA TYR A 374 10.29 2.46 2.04
C TYR A 374 9.84 3.73 1.36
N GLN A 375 10.44 4.85 1.73
CA GLN A 375 10.53 6.03 0.87
C GLN A 375 11.94 6.11 0.30
N VAL A 376 12.05 6.13 -1.03
CA VAL A 376 13.33 6.18 -1.75
C VAL A 376 13.35 7.40 -2.66
N VAL A 377 14.44 8.16 -2.57
CA VAL A 377 14.69 9.31 -3.45
C VAL A 377 15.65 8.91 -4.57
N PHE A 378 15.22 9.18 -5.79
CA PHE A 378 16.02 9.00 -7.01
C PHE A 378 16.22 10.35 -7.71
N SER A 379 17.41 10.59 -8.24
CA SER A 379 17.72 11.79 -9.01
C SER A 379 18.77 11.52 -10.08
N ARG A 380 19.00 12.50 -10.97
CA ARG A 380 20.17 12.46 -11.85
C ARG A 380 21.41 12.98 -11.10
N PRO A 381 22.64 12.60 -11.52
CA PRO A 381 23.87 12.97 -10.81
C PRO A 381 24.05 14.46 -10.52
N ASP A 382 23.51 15.33 -11.37
CA ASP A 382 23.70 16.78 -11.28
C ASP A 382 22.53 17.51 -10.57
N SER A 383 21.46 16.79 -10.19
CA SER A 383 20.21 17.40 -9.68
C SER A 383 20.28 17.92 -8.25
N PHE A 384 21.34 17.61 -7.49
CA PHE A 384 21.54 18.13 -6.13
C PHE A 384 22.62 19.23 -6.05
N VAL A 385 23.24 19.59 -7.17
CA VAL A 385 24.46 20.44 -7.20
C VAL A 385 24.14 21.95 -7.35
N ALA A 386 22.86 22.36 -7.27
CA ALA A 386 22.44 23.75 -7.45
C ALA A 386 22.14 24.52 -6.14
#